data_AF-A0A8T6X331-F1
#
_entry.id   AF-A0A8T6X331-F1
#
_cell.length_a   1.000
_cell.length_b   1.000
_cell.length_c   1.000
_cell.angle_alpha   90.00
_cell.angle_beta   90.00
_cell.angle_gamma   90.00
#
_symmetry.space_group_name_H-M   'P 1'
#
loop_
_entity.id
_entity.type
_entity.pdbx_description
1 polymer ?
#
loop_
_entity_poly.entity_id
_entity_poly.type
_entity_poly.pdbx_seq_one_letter_code
_entity_poly.pdbx_strand_id
1 'polypeptide(L)' 'MGEPSIQGRVLSGDGFGPLVQFSPSGGRSNDIKPDVVFKGGTSYVLWATDDDSISHGADFDIVMR' A
#
# COMPACT_ATOMS: atom_id res chain seq x y z
N MET A 1 6.53 -14.80 11.50
CA MET A 1 6.70 -13.42 11.00
C MET A 1 5.31 -12.86 10.74
N GLY A 2 5.10 -11.55 10.89
CA GLY A 2 3.84 -10.93 10.47
C GLY A 2 3.74 -10.91 8.94
N GLU A 3 2.52 -10.84 8.43
CA GLU A 3 2.27 -10.71 6.99
C GLU A 3 2.84 -9.38 6.46
N PRO A 4 3.39 -9.35 5.23
CA PRO A 4 3.78 -8.10 4.58
C PRO A 4 2.61 -7.13 4.51
N SER A 5 2.86 -5.85 4.77
CA SER A 5 1.82 -4.82 4.71
C SER A 5 2.40 -3.50 4.23
N ILE A 6 1.58 -2.70 3.54
CA ILE A 6 1.99 -1.38 3.05
C ILE A 6 1.58 -0.32 4.06
N GLN A 7 2.59 0.32 4.64
CA GLN A 7 2.43 1.39 5.61
C GLN A 7 3.31 2.57 5.21
N GLY A 8 2.93 3.77 5.66
CA GLY A 8 3.77 4.94 5.49
C GLY A 8 3.34 6.09 6.37
N ARG A 9 4.08 7.18 6.27
CA ARG A 9 3.87 8.40 7.04
C ARG A 9 4.36 9.59 6.22
N VAL A 10 3.65 10.70 6.34
CA VAL A 10 4.00 11.94 5.64
C VAL A 10 4.99 12.72 6.49
N LEU A 11 6.09 13.18 5.88
CA LEU A 11 7.00 14.13 6.50
C LEU A 11 6.44 15.55 6.28
N SER A 12 6.17 16.26 7.37
CA SER A 12 5.65 17.63 7.34
C SER A 12 6.49 18.50 8.25
N GLY A 13 7.21 19.47 7.67
CA GLY A 13 8.16 20.28 8.42
C GLY A 13 9.35 19.44 8.93
N ASP A 14 9.53 19.41 10.24
CA ASP A 14 10.60 18.70 10.95
C ASP A 14 10.15 17.33 11.50
N GLY A 15 8.88 16.96 11.33
CA GLY A 15 8.29 15.77 11.94
C GLY A 15 7.62 14.83 10.94
N PHE A 16 7.66 13.53 11.24
CA PHE A 16 6.77 12.57 10.60
C PHE A 16 5.40 12.61 11.27
N GLY A 17 4.35 12.60 10.46
CA GLY A 17 2.99 12.38 10.91
C GLY A 17 2.76 10.94 11.41
N PRO A 18 1.50 10.61 11.76
CA PRO A 18 1.14 9.27 12.20
C PRO A 18 1.41 8.23 11.11
N LEU A 19 1.62 6.98 11.55
CA LEU A 19 1.69 5.84 10.64
C LEU A 19 0.30 5.57 10.08
N VAL A 20 0.22 5.42 8.77
CA VAL A 20 -1.00 5.11 8.02
C VAL A 20 -0.83 3.76 7.37
N GLN A 21 -1.84 2.91 7.51
CA GLN A 21 -1.96 1.62 6.85
C GLN A 21 -2.63 1.82 5.48
N PHE A 22 -1.95 1.45 4.39
CA PHE A 22 -2.48 1.58 3.03
C PHE A 22 -3.13 0.29 2.54
N SER A 23 -2.47 -0.85 2.71
CA SER A 23 -3.02 -2.16 2.33
C SER A 23 -4.03 -2.67 3.37
N PRO A 24 -4.97 -3.58 3.02
CA PRO A 24 -5.92 -4.14 3.97
C PRO A 24 -5.27 -4.71 5.22
N SER A 25 -5.92 -4.56 6.37
CA SER A 25 -5.45 -5.14 7.62
C SER A 25 -6.02 -6.55 7.81
N GLY A 26 -5.15 -7.55 7.86
CA GLY A 26 -5.54 -8.93 8.15
C GLY A 26 -6.05 -9.67 6.91
N GLY A 27 -5.36 -10.75 6.57
CA GLY A 27 -5.58 -11.56 5.38
C GLY A 27 -4.34 -12.41 5.13
N ARG A 28 -4.44 -13.41 4.25
CA ARG A 28 -3.26 -14.11 3.70
C ARG A 28 -2.84 -13.39 2.41
N SER A 29 -2.63 -12.08 2.48
CA SER A 29 -2.22 -11.26 1.35
C SER A 29 -0.72 -11.02 1.38
N ASN A 30 -0.10 -11.07 0.20
CA ASN A 30 1.29 -10.70 0.00
C ASN A 30 1.35 -9.26 -0.54
N ASP A 31 1.27 -8.29 0.36
CA ASP A 31 1.40 -6.89 -0.03
C ASP A 31 2.87 -6.47 -0.13
N ILE A 32 3.37 -6.30 -1.36
CA ILE A 32 4.80 -6.12 -1.64
C ILE A 32 5.07 -5.01 -2.66
N LYS A 33 6.34 -4.61 -2.76
CA LYS A 33 6.84 -3.65 -3.76
C LYS A 33 6.08 -2.31 -3.74
N PRO A 34 6.03 -1.60 -2.59
CA PRO A 34 5.41 -0.30 -2.54
C PRO A 34 6.13 0.70 -3.44
N ASP A 35 5.37 1.54 -4.13
CA ASP A 35 5.86 2.69 -4.89
C ASP A 35 4.90 3.88 -4.74
N VAL A 36 5.34 5.08 -5.12
CA VAL A 36 4.55 6.31 -5.04
C VAL A 36 4.50 6.98 -6.41
N VAL A 37 3.29 7.26 -6.89
CA VAL A 37 3.07 8.00 -8.14
C VAL A 37 2.39 9.33 -7.86
N PHE A 38 2.85 10.38 -8.52
CA PHE A 38 2.23 11.70 -8.47
C PHE A 38 1.51 11.99 -9.79
N LYS A 39 0.21 12.31 -9.72
CA LYS A 39 -0.60 12.66 -10.89
C LYS A 39 -1.59 13.76 -10.54
N GLY A 40 -1.54 14.87 -11.27
CA GLY A 40 -2.48 15.99 -11.09
C GLY A 40 -2.41 16.66 -9.71
N GLY A 41 -1.26 16.63 -9.02
CA GLY A 41 -1.12 17.14 -7.66
C GLY A 41 -1.55 16.17 -6.57
N THR A 42 -1.97 14.95 -6.92
CA THR A 42 -2.32 13.87 -5.98
C THR A 42 -1.21 12.84 -5.94
N SER A 43 -0.82 12.42 -4.73
CA SER A 43 0.05 11.26 -4.49
C SER A 43 -0.78 10.01 -4.30
N TYR A 44 -0.40 8.93 -4.98
CA TYR A 44 -0.98 7.60 -4.84
C TYR A 44 0.08 6.63 -4.34
N VAL A 45 -0.31 5.70 -3.47
CA VAL A 45 0.54 4.57 -3.08
C VAL A 45 0.14 3.36 -3.92
N LEU A 46 1.12 2.77 -4.60
CA LEU A 46 0.96 1.56 -5.39
C LEU A 46 1.63 0.40 -4.69
N TRP A 47 1.09 -0.80 -4.85
CA TRP A 47 1.75 -2.02 -4.44
C TRP A 47 1.24 -3.21 -5.25
N ALA A 48 2.00 -4.30 -5.21
CA ALA A 48 1.58 -5.58 -5.75
C ALA A 48 0.92 -6.42 -4.65
N THR A 49 -0.21 -7.04 -4.96
CA THR A 49 -0.98 -7.89 -4.03
C THR A 49 -1.59 -9.08 -4.77
N ASP A 50 -1.77 -10.20 -4.07
CA ASP A 50 -2.51 -11.40 -4.51
C ASP A 50 -3.85 -11.54 -3.77
N ASP A 51 -4.35 -10.43 -3.21
CA ASP A 51 -5.61 -10.38 -2.47
C ASP A 51 -6.81 -10.15 -3.40
N ASP A 52 -7.49 -11.23 -3.79
CA ASP A 52 -8.73 -11.24 -4.57
C ASP A 52 -9.86 -10.36 -3.98
N SER A 53 -9.78 -9.92 -2.71
CA SER A 53 -10.77 -8.99 -2.16
C SER A 53 -10.61 -7.55 -2.65
N ILE A 54 -9.42 -7.21 -3.14
CA ILE A 54 -9.08 -5.89 -3.70
C ILE A 54 -8.45 -5.97 -5.10
N SER A 55 -8.22 -7.18 -5.61
CA SER A 55 -7.65 -7.46 -6.93
C SER A 55 -8.46 -8.54 -7.67
N HIS A 56 -7.99 -9.05 -8.82
CA HIS A 56 -8.74 -10.00 -9.65
C HIS A 56 -7.98 -11.30 -9.88
N GLY A 57 -8.26 -12.28 -9.03
CA GLY A 57 -7.64 -13.60 -9.12
C GLY A 57 -6.36 -13.70 -8.29
N ALA A 58 -5.87 -14.93 -8.12
CA ALA A 58 -4.82 -15.26 -7.16
C ALA A 58 -3.39 -14.93 -7.62
N ASP A 59 -3.22 -14.24 -8.75
CA ASP A 59 -1.95 -13.72 -9.21
C ASP A 59 -1.67 -12.31 -8.67
N PHE A 60 -0.47 -11.80 -8.91
CA PHE A 60 -0.10 -10.47 -8.44
C PHE A 60 -0.66 -9.39 -9.36
N ASP A 61 -1.53 -8.57 -8.80
CA ASP A 61 -2.05 -7.36 -9.41
C ASP A 61 -1.38 -6.11 -8.83
N ILE A 62 -1.33 -5.04 -9.62
CA ILE A 62 -0.94 -3.71 -9.13
C ILE A 62 -2.21 -2.95 -8.74
N VAL A 63 -2.30 -2.57 -7.47
CA VAL A 63 -3.39 -1.75 -6.93
C VAL A 63 -2.88 -0.38 -6.51
N MET A 64 -3.79 0.59 -6.33
CA MET A 64 -3.44 1.95 -5.91
C MET A 64 -4.43 2.53 -4.90
N ARG A 65 -3.96 3.41 -4.02
CA ARG A 65 -4.78 4.17 -3.06
C ARG A 65 -4.35 5.63 -2.95
#